data_AF-A0A354M7B2-F1
#
_entry.id   AF-A0A354M7B2-F1
#
_cell.length_a   1.000
_cell.length_b   1.000
_cell.length_c   1.000
_cell.angle_alpha   90.00
_cell.angle_beta   90.00
_cell.angle_gamma   90.00
#
_symmetry.space_group_name_H-M   'P 1'
#
loop_
_entity.id
_entity.type
_entity.pdbx_description
1 polymer ?
#
loop_
_entity_poly.entity_id
_entity_poly.type
_entity_poly.pdbx_seq_one_letter_code
_entity_poly.pdbx_strand_id
1 'polypeptide(L)'
;MKKKYTVCIILSLVLMFSFSAFAVKPSDKQVNAAKPVTADKTEVLKSRFLNMLNHNFAYCEALDYNEELVNCAALACLDMRDGDFIVERYIKDYVFNMYGVDIEDFSGINAQFPKKEGFVYIVPRGFSVYKHSGAVISFNEDGTCTVTTSVTVNAHDGEALTGTAVTLFAKNGNSHFGYNIISSNLYFGAEAA
;
A
#
# COMPACT_ATOMS: atom_id res chain seq x y z
N MET A 1 19.63 46.17 -33.85
CA MET A 1 19.03 45.68 -32.60
C MET A 1 17.51 45.82 -32.51
N LYS A 2 16.81 46.72 -33.23
CA LYS A 2 15.35 46.88 -33.10
C LYS A 2 14.46 45.77 -33.71
N LYS A 3 14.94 44.97 -34.68
CA LYS A 3 14.15 43.88 -35.30
C LYS A 3 14.09 42.56 -34.52
N LYS A 4 15.01 42.31 -33.57
CA LYS A 4 15.03 41.06 -32.79
C LYS A 4 14.05 41.09 -31.61
N TYR A 5 13.75 42.27 -31.06
CA TYR A 5 12.77 42.43 -29.98
C TYR A 5 11.32 42.37 -30.46
N THR A 6 11.04 42.69 -31.73
CA THR A 6 9.68 42.63 -32.28
C THR A 6 9.17 41.19 -32.47
N VAL A 7 10.06 40.24 -32.79
CA VAL A 7 9.70 38.82 -32.95
C VAL A 7 9.38 38.16 -31.61
N CYS A 8 10.10 38.51 -30.54
CA CYS A 8 9.81 38.00 -29.20
C CYS A 8 8.46 38.48 -28.65
N ILE A 9 8.07 39.73 -28.93
CA ILE A 9 6.79 40.30 -28.45
C ILE A 9 5.59 39.64 -29.17
N ILE A 10 5.73 39.30 -30.45
CA ILE A 10 4.67 38.62 -31.22
C ILE A 10 4.52 37.16 -30.77
N LEU A 11 5.62 36.46 -30.47
CA LEU A 11 5.56 35.07 -29.99
C LEU A 11 4.93 34.95 -28.59
N SER A 12 5.17 35.93 -27.71
CA SER A 12 4.50 35.99 -26.39
C SER A 12 3.02 36.33 -26.47
N LEU A 13 2.55 37.00 -27.54
CA LEU A 13 1.13 37.31 -27.73
C LEU A 13 0.35 36.09 -28.22
N VAL A 14 0.95 35.23 -29.06
CA VAL A 14 0.30 34.01 -29.58
C VAL A 14 0.14 32.93 -28.50
N LEU A 15 1.05 32.85 -27.53
CA LEU A 15 0.97 31.93 -26.39
C LEU A 15 -0.11 32.32 -25.36
N MET A 16 -0.56 33.57 -25.32
CA MET A 16 -1.66 34.00 -24.43
C MET A 16 -3.06 33.67 -24.96
N PHE A 17 -3.19 33.27 -26.23
CA PHE A 17 -4.49 32.89 -26.82
C PHE A 17 -4.73 31.37 -26.89
N SER A 18 -3.80 30.52 -26.40
CA SER A 18 -3.92 29.07 -26.50
C SER A 18 -4.66 28.38 -25.34
N PHE A 19 -5.15 29.13 -24.35
CA PHE A 19 -5.95 28.59 -23.24
C PHE A 19 -7.38 29.14 -23.22
N SER A 20 -8.05 29.19 -24.37
CA SER A 20 -9.50 29.05 -24.35
C SER A 20 -9.81 27.55 -24.27
N ALA A 21 -9.68 27.01 -23.05
CA ALA A 21 -10.38 25.79 -22.68
C ALA A 21 -11.85 25.94 -23.12
N PHE A 22 -12.40 24.89 -23.71
CA PHE A 22 -13.82 24.78 -24.01
C PHE A 22 -14.64 25.34 -22.84
N ALA A 23 -15.23 26.51 -23.02
CA ALA A 23 -16.23 27.03 -22.10
C ALA A 23 -17.48 26.17 -22.28
N VAL A 24 -17.49 25.00 -21.64
CA VAL A 24 -18.74 24.32 -21.33
C VAL A 24 -19.51 25.31 -20.48
N LYS A 25 -20.63 25.80 -21.02
CA LYS A 25 -21.54 26.69 -20.31
C LYS A 25 -21.91 25.99 -19.00
N PRO A 26 -21.45 26.46 -17.82
CA PRO A 26 -21.84 25.84 -16.58
C PRO A 26 -23.35 26.01 -16.48
N SER A 27 -24.06 24.92 -16.20
CA SER A 27 -25.47 24.98 -15.86
C SER A 27 -25.66 26.04 -14.76
N ASP A 28 -26.67 26.91 -14.88
CA ASP A 28 -27.03 27.92 -13.87
C ASP A 28 -27.45 27.33 -12.50
N LYS A 29 -27.26 26.02 -12.29
CA LYS A 29 -27.29 25.43 -10.96
C LYS A 29 -26.04 25.91 -10.23
N GLN A 30 -26.23 26.82 -9.28
CA GLN A 30 -25.26 27.04 -8.21
C GLN A 30 -24.86 25.67 -7.63
N VAL A 31 -23.70 25.16 -8.05
CA VAL A 31 -23.04 24.10 -7.31
C VAL A 31 -22.52 24.81 -6.08
N ASN A 32 -23.27 24.74 -5.00
CA ASN A 32 -22.77 25.09 -3.68
C ASN A 32 -21.43 24.39 -3.54
N ALA A 33 -20.34 25.16 -3.48
CA ALA A 33 -19.03 24.60 -3.17
C ALA A 33 -19.22 23.75 -1.92
N ALA A 34 -18.98 22.44 -2.05
CA ALA A 34 -19.15 21.52 -0.94
C ALA A 34 -18.33 22.09 0.22
N LYS A 35 -18.97 22.30 1.37
CA LYS A 35 -18.23 22.65 2.59
C LYS A 35 -17.09 21.64 2.72
N PRO A 36 -15.86 22.07 3.07
CA PRO A 36 -14.77 21.13 3.28
C PRO A 36 -15.27 20.09 4.29
N VAL A 37 -15.40 18.84 3.83
CA VAL A 37 -15.76 17.74 4.70
C VAL A 37 -14.53 17.54 5.58
N THR A 38 -14.57 18.07 6.81
CA THR A 38 -13.64 17.65 7.84
C THR A 38 -13.86 16.15 8.04
N ALA A 39 -13.00 15.34 7.41
CA ALA A 39 -13.07 13.91 7.54
C ALA A 39 -12.90 13.55 9.02
N ASP A 40 -13.77 12.68 9.54
CA ASP A 40 -13.60 12.11 10.87
C ASP A 40 -12.22 11.42 10.91
N LYS A 41 -11.37 11.84 11.85
CA LYS A 41 -10.03 11.29 12.02
C LYS A 41 -10.06 9.76 12.16
N THR A 42 -11.13 9.23 12.76
CA THR A 42 -11.34 7.79 12.93
C THR A 42 -11.57 7.09 11.59
N GLU A 43 -12.38 7.68 10.70
CA GLU A 43 -12.66 7.11 9.38
C GLU A 43 -11.46 7.18 8.43
N VAL A 44 -10.65 8.24 8.54
CA VAL A 44 -9.36 8.32 7.85
C VAL A 44 -8.43 7.20 8.30
N LEU A 45 -8.38 6.94 9.62
CA LEU A 45 -7.54 5.90 10.19
C LEU A 45 -8.03 4.49 9.81
N LYS A 46 -9.34 4.24 9.84
CA LYS A 46 -9.93 2.99 9.33
C LYS A 46 -9.58 2.75 7.87
N SER A 47 -9.74 3.76 7.02
CA SER A 47 -9.42 3.67 5.60
C SER A 47 -7.95 3.34 5.36
N ARG A 48 -7.05 3.93 6.17
CA ARG A 48 -5.63 3.61 6.16
C ARG A 48 -5.35 2.16 6.55
N PHE A 49 -5.91 1.69 7.65
CA PHE A 49 -5.70 0.31 8.08
C PHE A 49 -6.28 -0.70 7.10
N LEU A 50 -7.47 -0.45 6.55
CA LEU A 50 -8.03 -1.28 5.48
C LEU A 50 -7.12 -1.30 4.25
N ASN A 51 -6.53 -0.16 3.88
CA ASN A 51 -5.58 -0.12 2.78
C ASN A 51 -4.34 -0.98 3.07
N MET A 52 -3.76 -0.87 4.27
CA MET A 52 -2.62 -1.72 4.67
C MET A 52 -3.00 -3.20 4.66
N LEU A 53 -4.13 -3.57 5.25
CA LEU A 53 -4.58 -4.97 5.35
C LEU A 53 -4.91 -5.58 3.99
N ASN A 54 -5.56 -4.84 3.09
CA ASN A 54 -5.83 -5.30 1.72
C ASN A 54 -4.57 -5.50 0.88
N HIS A 55 -3.44 -4.92 1.31
CA HIS A 55 -2.14 -5.11 0.69
C HIS A 55 -1.19 -5.88 1.61
N ASN A 56 -1.69 -6.52 2.67
CA ASN A 56 -0.88 -7.34 3.56
C ASN A 56 -0.90 -8.80 3.09
N PHE A 57 0.28 -9.38 2.93
CA PHE A 57 0.46 -10.77 2.54
C PHE A 57 1.10 -11.63 3.64
N ALA A 58 1.50 -11.05 4.77
CA ALA A 58 2.09 -11.74 5.91
C ALA A 58 1.08 -11.85 7.07
N TYR A 59 0.79 -13.08 7.49
CA TYR A 59 -0.12 -13.38 8.59
C TYR A 59 0.49 -14.45 9.49
N CYS A 60 0.06 -14.46 10.75
CA CYS A 60 0.50 -15.41 11.76
C CYS A 60 2.04 -15.45 11.84
N GLU A 61 2.63 -16.65 11.83
CA GLU A 61 4.07 -16.87 11.94
C GLU A 61 4.90 -16.26 10.80
N ALA A 62 4.30 -15.89 9.66
CA ALA A 62 5.04 -15.24 8.57
C ALA A 62 5.66 -13.89 9.00
N LEU A 63 5.11 -13.24 10.02
CA LEU A 63 5.64 -11.99 10.56
C LEU A 63 6.90 -12.19 11.42
N ASP A 64 7.19 -13.42 11.83
CA ASP A 64 8.33 -13.76 12.68
C ASP A 64 9.61 -14.06 11.88
N TYR A 65 9.49 -14.24 10.57
CA TYR A 65 10.61 -14.67 9.71
C TYR A 65 10.87 -13.69 8.56
N ASN A 66 12.09 -13.12 8.52
CA ASN A 66 12.51 -12.22 7.45
C ASN A 66 12.38 -12.84 6.05
N GLU A 67 12.62 -14.14 5.90
CA GLU A 67 12.46 -14.83 4.62
C GLU A 67 11.00 -14.81 4.13
N GLU A 68 10.03 -15.05 5.03
CA GLU A 68 8.62 -14.96 4.68
C GLU A 68 8.20 -13.52 4.39
N LEU A 69 8.66 -12.54 5.18
CA LEU A 69 8.40 -11.12 4.90
C LEU A 69 8.90 -10.70 3.52
N VAL A 70 10.10 -11.15 3.13
CA VAL A 70 10.67 -10.89 1.80
C VAL A 70 9.84 -11.57 0.71
N ASN A 71 9.41 -12.81 0.92
CA ASN A 71 8.59 -13.53 -0.05
C ASN A 71 7.20 -12.88 -0.22
N CYS A 72 6.57 -12.45 0.88
CA CYS A 72 5.31 -11.71 0.87
C CYS A 72 5.47 -10.34 0.18
N ALA A 73 6.57 -9.65 0.42
CA ALA A 73 6.90 -8.39 -0.26
C ALA A 73 7.13 -8.59 -1.76
N ALA A 74 7.79 -9.68 -2.17
CA ALA A 74 7.97 -10.00 -3.58
C ALA A 74 6.63 -10.21 -4.30
N LEU A 75 5.64 -10.84 -3.64
CA LEU A 75 4.28 -10.95 -4.15
C LEU A 75 3.60 -9.58 -4.25
N ALA A 76 3.73 -8.74 -3.23
CA ALA A 76 3.16 -7.39 -3.23
C ALA A 76 3.76 -6.48 -4.33
N CYS A 77 5.03 -6.71 -4.69
CA CYS A 77 5.76 -5.95 -5.70
C CYS A 77 5.87 -6.65 -7.05
N LEU A 78 5.04 -7.67 -7.32
CA LEU A 78 5.19 -8.55 -8.49
C LEU A 78 5.10 -7.80 -9.84
N ASP A 79 4.37 -6.70 -9.89
CA ASP A 79 4.26 -5.85 -11.09
C ASP A 79 5.52 -5.02 -11.36
N MET A 80 6.45 -4.95 -10.41
CA MET A 80 7.73 -4.24 -10.53
C MET A 80 8.89 -5.15 -11.00
N ARG A 81 8.58 -6.36 -11.45
CA ARG A 81 9.59 -7.37 -11.81
C ARG A 81 10.34 -7.05 -13.10
N ASP A 82 11.61 -7.44 -13.11
CA ASP A 82 12.50 -7.55 -14.26
C ASP A 82 12.81 -9.04 -14.49
N GLY A 83 12.00 -9.69 -15.35
CA GLY A 83 12.02 -11.14 -15.50
C GLY A 83 11.59 -11.83 -14.21
N ASP A 84 12.44 -12.72 -13.70
CA ASP A 84 12.22 -13.48 -12.47
C ASP A 84 12.74 -12.77 -11.20
N PHE A 85 13.04 -11.47 -11.30
CA PHE A 85 13.71 -10.70 -10.25
C PHE A 85 12.97 -9.39 -9.94
N ILE A 86 13.07 -8.90 -8.70
CA ILE A 86 12.60 -7.58 -8.29
C ILE A 86 13.77 -6.81 -7.68
N VAL A 87 13.90 -5.52 -7.98
CA VAL A 87 14.95 -4.66 -7.39
C VAL A 87 14.81 -4.65 -5.87
N GLU A 88 15.91 -4.90 -5.14
CA GLU A 88 15.93 -5.04 -3.68
C GLU A 88 15.31 -3.85 -2.94
N ARG A 89 15.54 -2.63 -3.46
CA ARG A 89 14.98 -1.41 -2.86
C ARG A 89 13.46 -1.49 -2.70
N TYR A 90 12.73 -2.01 -3.69
CA TYR A 90 11.27 -2.11 -3.60
C TYR A 90 10.83 -3.06 -2.49
N ILE A 91 11.58 -4.15 -2.31
CA ILE A 91 11.34 -5.12 -1.24
C ILE A 91 11.64 -4.49 0.12
N LYS A 92 12.80 -3.82 0.28
CA LYS A 92 13.17 -3.11 1.52
C LYS A 92 12.13 -2.06 1.89
N ASP A 93 11.76 -1.23 0.92
CA ASP A 93 10.75 -0.19 1.12
C ASP A 93 9.42 -0.80 1.57
N TYR A 94 8.94 -1.86 0.92
CA TYR A 94 7.69 -2.50 1.32
C TYR A 94 7.77 -3.10 2.73
N VAL A 95 8.81 -3.90 3.01
CA VAL A 95 8.98 -4.57 4.30
C VAL A 95 9.07 -3.57 5.45
N PHE A 96 9.85 -2.49 5.27
CA PHE A 96 9.95 -1.43 6.26
C PHE A 96 8.63 -0.68 6.45
N ASN A 97 7.97 -0.28 5.37
CA ASN A 97 6.74 0.52 5.47
C ASN A 97 5.55 -0.29 5.98
N MET A 98 5.44 -1.57 5.65
CA MET A 98 4.34 -2.43 6.11
C MET A 98 4.61 -3.04 7.49
N TYR A 99 5.82 -3.53 7.74
CA TYR A 99 6.14 -4.36 8.91
C TYR A 99 7.15 -3.72 9.87
N GLY A 100 7.78 -2.61 9.49
CA GLY A 100 8.75 -1.91 10.35
C GLY A 100 10.08 -2.65 10.48
N VAL A 101 10.33 -3.63 9.61
CA VAL A 101 11.55 -4.44 9.62
C VAL A 101 12.54 -3.85 8.61
N ASP A 102 13.75 -3.58 9.08
CA ASP A 102 14.88 -3.16 8.24
C ASP A 102 15.77 -4.37 7.97
N ILE A 103 15.91 -4.75 6.70
CA ILE A 103 16.73 -5.89 6.29
C ILE A 103 17.95 -5.34 5.57
N GLU A 104 19.09 -5.37 6.24
CA GLU A 104 20.35 -4.85 5.72
C GLU A 104 20.84 -5.68 4.52
N ASP A 105 20.79 -7.00 4.64
CA ASP A 105 21.34 -7.95 3.68
C ASP A 105 20.34 -9.06 3.32
N PHE A 106 20.19 -9.31 2.02
CA PHE A 106 19.36 -10.39 1.45
C PHE A 106 20.16 -11.59 0.95
N SER A 107 21.49 -11.59 1.10
CA SER A 107 22.36 -12.66 0.61
C SER A 107 21.95 -14.04 1.14
N GLY A 108 21.57 -14.13 2.43
CA GLY A 108 21.12 -15.36 3.08
C GLY A 108 19.66 -15.75 2.82
N ILE A 109 18.82 -14.83 2.35
CA ILE A 109 17.39 -15.10 2.10
C ILE A 109 17.25 -15.95 0.85
N ASN A 110 16.50 -17.06 0.92
CA ASN A 110 16.25 -17.93 -0.23
C ASN A 110 17.56 -18.36 -0.92
N ALA A 111 18.58 -18.74 -0.16
CA ALA A 111 19.94 -19.01 -0.66
C ALA A 111 20.02 -20.10 -1.75
N GLN A 112 19.01 -20.98 -1.82
CA GLN A 112 18.85 -22.03 -2.81
C GLN A 112 18.40 -21.53 -4.20
N PHE A 113 17.99 -20.28 -4.33
CA PHE A 113 17.49 -19.69 -5.57
C PHE A 113 18.54 -18.82 -6.28
N PRO A 114 18.36 -18.53 -7.59
CA PRO A 114 19.27 -17.67 -8.34
C PRO A 114 19.53 -16.31 -7.66
N LYS A 115 20.76 -15.80 -7.79
CA LYS A 115 21.18 -14.51 -7.24
C LYS A 115 21.57 -13.54 -8.35
N LYS A 116 21.20 -12.28 -8.17
CA LYS A 116 21.56 -11.16 -9.04
C LYS A 116 21.77 -9.94 -8.12
N GLU A 117 22.93 -9.29 -8.22
CA GLU A 117 23.30 -8.17 -7.34
C GLU A 117 22.26 -7.05 -7.41
N GLY A 118 21.72 -6.64 -6.26
CA GLY A 118 20.69 -5.60 -6.17
C GLY A 118 19.28 -6.08 -6.52
N PHE A 119 19.06 -7.39 -6.63
CA PHE A 119 17.75 -7.98 -6.90
C PHE A 119 17.43 -9.18 -5.99
N VAL A 120 16.14 -9.31 -5.67
CA VAL A 120 15.53 -10.49 -5.04
C VAL A 120 14.94 -11.38 -6.13
N TYR A 121 15.20 -12.68 -6.06
CA TYR A 121 14.54 -13.67 -6.93
C TYR A 121 13.10 -13.91 -6.49
N ILE A 122 12.18 -13.99 -7.44
CA ILE A 122 10.77 -14.27 -7.19
C ILE A 122 10.60 -15.78 -7.02
N VAL A 123 10.46 -16.24 -5.78
CA VAL A 123 10.16 -17.65 -5.50
C VAL A 123 8.76 -17.99 -6.01
N PRO A 124 8.60 -18.96 -6.96
CA PRO A 124 7.30 -19.37 -7.44
C PRO A 124 6.47 -19.96 -6.31
N ARG A 125 5.40 -19.28 -5.92
CA ARG A 125 4.42 -19.75 -4.93
C ARG A 125 3.04 -19.26 -5.32
N GLY A 126 2.01 -19.99 -4.88
CA GLY A 126 0.64 -19.51 -4.95
C GLY A 126 0.46 -18.22 -4.17
N PHE A 127 -0.48 -17.37 -4.58
CA PHE A 127 -0.82 -16.16 -3.83
C PHE A 127 -2.31 -16.12 -3.53
N SER A 128 -2.63 -15.71 -2.31
CA SER A 128 -4.00 -15.45 -1.89
C SER A 128 -4.30 -13.96 -2.01
N VAL A 129 -5.54 -13.63 -2.37
CA VAL A 129 -6.02 -12.24 -2.37
C VAL A 129 -6.87 -12.01 -1.13
N TYR A 130 -6.49 -11.01 -0.33
CA TYR A 130 -7.14 -10.65 0.92
C TYR A 130 -8.04 -9.43 0.73
N LYS A 131 -9.28 -9.53 1.20
CA LYS A 131 -10.24 -8.41 1.17
C LYS A 131 -10.81 -8.19 2.56
N HIS A 132 -10.33 -7.14 3.21
CA HIS A 132 -10.74 -6.69 4.53
C HIS A 132 -11.86 -5.65 4.44
N SER A 133 -12.74 -5.68 5.43
CA SER A 133 -13.83 -4.72 5.59
C SER A 133 -14.23 -4.55 7.05
N GLY A 134 -15.03 -3.52 7.34
CA GLY A 134 -15.63 -3.34 8.66
C GLY A 134 -14.62 -3.11 9.79
N ALA A 135 -13.56 -2.34 9.55
CA ALA A 135 -12.51 -2.10 10.56
C ALA A 135 -13.05 -1.49 11.86
N VAL A 136 -12.82 -2.20 12.96
CA VAL A 136 -13.04 -1.74 14.34
C VAL A 136 -11.67 -1.53 14.98
N ILE A 137 -11.43 -0.34 15.52
CA ILE A 137 -10.14 0.05 16.11
C ILE A 137 -10.30 0.11 17.63
N SER A 138 -9.43 -0.59 18.35
CA SER A 138 -9.24 -0.48 19.79
C SER A 138 -7.83 0.06 20.06
N PHE A 139 -7.73 1.13 20.85
CA PHE A 139 -6.43 1.67 21.27
C PHE A 139 -5.99 1.01 22.56
N ASN A 140 -4.74 0.57 22.60
CA ASN A 140 -4.15 -0.08 23.75
C ASN A 140 -3.38 0.96 24.61
N GLU A 141 -3.14 0.63 25.87
CA GLU A 141 -2.47 1.54 26.82
C GLU A 141 -1.01 1.85 26.43
N ASP A 142 -0.36 0.92 25.74
CA ASP A 142 1.03 1.04 25.26
C ASP A 142 1.17 1.90 23.99
N GLY A 143 0.06 2.46 23.48
CA GLY A 143 0.04 3.29 22.28
C GLY A 143 -0.04 2.52 20.97
N THR A 144 -0.11 1.19 21.01
CA THR A 144 -0.50 0.38 19.85
C THR A 144 -2.02 0.43 19.63
N CYS A 145 -2.48 -0.06 18.50
CA CYS A 145 -3.90 -0.26 18.27
C CYS A 145 -4.19 -1.63 17.65
N THR A 146 -5.18 -2.30 18.22
CA THR A 146 -5.73 -3.55 17.69
C THR A 146 -6.85 -3.22 16.71
N VAL A 147 -6.76 -3.76 15.51
CA VAL A 147 -7.76 -3.58 14.45
C VAL A 147 -8.37 -4.93 14.13
N THR A 148 -9.68 -5.02 14.29
CA THR A 148 -10.46 -6.21 13.92
C THR A 148 -11.21 -5.94 12.63
N THR A 149 -11.14 -6.87 11.68
CA THR A 149 -11.84 -6.78 10.39
C THR A 149 -12.47 -8.11 10.01
N SER A 150 -13.56 -8.07 9.26
CA SER A 150 -13.98 -9.22 8.46
C SER A 150 -13.08 -9.33 7.23
N VAL A 151 -12.60 -10.54 6.93
CA VAL A 151 -11.70 -10.80 5.82
C VAL A 151 -12.24 -11.91 4.94
N THR A 152 -12.22 -11.70 3.62
CA THR A 152 -12.37 -12.75 2.63
C THR A 152 -11.00 -13.07 2.04
N VAL A 153 -10.63 -14.34 2.04
CA VAL A 153 -9.39 -14.86 1.46
C VAL A 153 -9.75 -15.69 0.24
N ASN A 154 -9.36 -15.19 -0.93
CA ASN A 154 -9.41 -15.98 -2.16
C ASN A 154 -8.09 -16.74 -2.27
N ALA A 155 -8.09 -18.01 -1.87
CA ALA A 155 -6.91 -18.85 -1.91
C ALA A 155 -6.50 -19.18 -3.35
N HIS A 156 -5.21 -19.40 -3.58
CA HIS A 156 -4.68 -19.74 -4.90
C HIS A 156 -5.17 -21.08 -5.45
N ASP A 157 -5.53 -22.00 -4.56
CA ASP A 157 -5.83 -23.42 -4.82
C ASP A 157 -7.15 -23.88 -4.19
N GLY A 158 -7.99 -22.94 -3.72
CA GLY A 158 -9.17 -23.27 -2.95
C GLY A 158 -10.32 -22.30 -3.09
N GLU A 159 -11.44 -22.66 -2.46
CA GLU A 159 -12.62 -21.81 -2.37
C GLU A 159 -12.37 -20.58 -1.51
N ALA A 160 -13.13 -19.52 -1.76
CA ALA A 160 -13.05 -18.31 -0.96
C ALA A 160 -13.47 -18.59 0.49
N LEU A 161 -12.59 -18.26 1.44
CA LEU A 161 -12.83 -18.37 2.87
C LEU A 161 -13.20 -17.01 3.45
N THR A 162 -14.12 -16.97 4.40
CA THR A 162 -14.43 -15.74 5.16
C THR A 162 -14.16 -15.98 6.62
N GLY A 163 -13.56 -14.99 7.28
CA GLY A 163 -13.19 -15.06 8.68
C GLY A 163 -12.98 -13.68 9.30
N THR A 164 -12.30 -13.69 10.43
CA THR A 164 -11.93 -12.49 11.18
C THR A 164 -10.42 -12.34 11.18
N ALA A 165 -9.93 -11.14 10.89
CA ALA A 165 -8.53 -10.79 11.12
C ALA A 165 -8.43 -9.90 12.36
N VAL A 166 -7.47 -10.20 13.23
CA VAL A 166 -7.09 -9.37 14.38
C VAL A 166 -5.64 -8.96 14.19
N THR A 167 -5.41 -7.67 13.99
CA THR A 167 -4.10 -7.13 13.63
C THR A 167 -3.67 -6.08 14.63
N LEU A 168 -2.46 -6.21 15.17
CA LEU A 168 -1.83 -5.21 16.02
C LEU A 168 -1.00 -4.25 15.16
N PHE A 169 -1.28 -2.96 15.28
CA PHE A 169 -0.52 -1.89 14.64
C PHE A 169 0.24 -1.07 15.67
N ALA A 170 1.49 -0.74 15.35
CA ALA A 170 2.29 0.24 16.10
C ALA A 170 2.51 1.49 15.25
N LYS A 171 2.53 2.66 15.90
CA LYS A 171 2.81 3.93 15.22
C LYS A 171 4.28 3.99 14.84
N ASN A 172 4.57 4.30 13.58
CA ASN A 172 5.93 4.54 13.11
C ASN A 172 5.93 5.75 12.17
N GLY A 173 6.52 6.86 12.61
CA GLY A 173 6.58 8.11 11.83
C GLY A 173 7.46 8.02 10.58
N ASN A 174 8.33 7.01 10.49
CA ASN A 174 9.20 6.80 9.33
C ASN A 174 8.52 5.92 8.26
N SER A 175 7.47 5.18 8.63
CA SER A 175 6.65 4.47 7.65
C SER A 175 5.81 5.45 6.84
N HIS A 176 5.68 5.21 5.54
CA HIS A 176 4.78 5.94 4.63
C HIS A 176 3.31 5.86 5.07
N PHE A 177 2.92 4.82 5.81
CA PHE A 177 1.58 4.72 6.38
C PHE A 177 1.47 5.41 7.75
N GLY A 178 2.58 5.78 8.39
CA GLY A 178 2.61 6.26 9.76
C GLY A 178 2.41 5.15 10.82
N TYR A 179 2.28 3.91 10.37
CA TYR A 179 2.05 2.71 11.17
C TYR A 179 2.74 1.51 10.53
N ASN A 180 2.99 0.47 11.33
CA ASN A 180 3.40 -0.85 10.87
C ASN A 180 2.51 -1.93 11.50
N ILE A 181 2.38 -3.07 10.82
CA ILE A 181 1.78 -4.30 11.33
C ILE A 181 2.82 -5.03 12.16
N ILE A 182 2.49 -5.32 13.42
CA ILE A 182 3.36 -6.05 14.37
C ILE A 182 2.94 -7.51 14.47
N SER A 183 1.63 -7.77 14.45
CA SER A 183 1.05 -9.11 14.38
C SER A 183 -0.26 -9.06 13.61
N SER A 184 -0.63 -10.15 12.94
CA SER A 184 -1.88 -10.24 12.18
C SER A 184 -2.36 -11.68 12.12
N ASN A 185 -3.38 -12.01 12.90
CA ASN A 185 -3.92 -13.37 12.98
C ASN A 185 -5.23 -13.49 12.22
N LEU A 186 -5.43 -14.64 11.56
CA LEU A 186 -6.66 -14.97 10.83
C LEU A 186 -7.38 -16.11 11.57
N TYR A 187 -8.68 -15.94 11.76
CA TYR A 187 -9.55 -16.91 12.42
C TYR A 187 -10.70 -17.27 11.50
N PHE A 188 -10.90 -18.57 11.26
CA PHE A 188 -11.93 -19.10 10.37
C PHE A 188 -12.85 -20.08 11.11
N GLY A 189 -14.12 -20.14 10.72
CA GLY A 189 -15.08 -21.07 11.32
C GLY A 189 -15.34 -20.83 12.80
N ALA A 190 -15.36 -21.89 13.62
CA ALA A 190 -15.69 -21.84 15.05
C ALA A 190 -14.65 -21.08 15.91
N GLU A 191 -13.47 -20.78 15.36
CA GLU A 191 -12.43 -19.98 16.01
C GLU A 191 -12.69 -18.47 15.92
N ALA A 192 -13.69 -18.04 15.15
CA ALA A 192 -14.03 -16.62 14.96
C ALA A 192 -15.06 -16.07 15.98
N ALA A 193 -15.49 -16.88 16.95
CA ALA A 193 -16.56 -16.58 17.92
C ALA A 193 -16.02 -16.15 19.30
#